data_AF-A0A7S0C2H3-F1
#
_entry.id   AF-A0A7S0C2H3-F1
#
_cell.length_a   1.000
_cell.length_b   1.000
_cell.length_c   1.000
_cell.angle_alpha   90.00
_cell.angle_beta   90.00
_cell.angle_gamma   90.00
#
_symmetry.space_group_name_H-M   'P 1'
#
loop_
_entity.id
_entity.type
_entity.pdbx_description
1 polymer ?
#
loop_
_entity_poly.entity_id
_entity_poly.type
_entity_poly.pdbx_seq_one_letter_code
_entity_poly.pdbx_strand_id
1 'polypeptide(L)'
;RADAFAMEKTKEQIAPQCVTTRNELRLTRSSPYLCLLLLFSALAAVQPFQSKQLQTRQNSNISNPQAKKNRRRYSRSNKLYSRSSAGDLDPLLRLPLMESELSTTLDDDRRIELQNDIDNAKTAAEFGVRRVQVQFYDSFTNADLNAMTDVWANQYPVKCVHPGMESINDKDLILKSFEQIFEQGGDGQFSIQPSQVQIDISGATAICSCVEETPGGGMLEALNIYKRESGAWKMTLHMASPVLARLSPM
;
A
#
# COMPACT_ATOMS: atom_id res chain seq x y z
N ARG A 1 49.39 -33.59 59.91
CA ARG A 1 50.75 -33.89 59.39
C ARG A 1 50.53 -34.36 57.95
N ALA A 2 50.51 -33.42 56.99
CA ALA A 2 51.68 -32.85 56.28
C ALA A 2 52.21 -33.90 55.27
N ASP A 3 52.43 -33.68 53.97
CA ASP A 3 52.34 -32.57 53.00
C ASP A 3 52.23 -33.25 51.59
N ALA A 4 51.78 -32.62 50.49
CA ALA A 4 52.58 -31.96 49.43
C ALA A 4 52.17 -32.52 48.04
N PHE A 5 51.65 -31.67 47.13
CA PHE A 5 52.27 -31.21 45.88
C PHE A 5 52.62 -32.27 44.81
N ALA A 6 51.95 -32.23 43.64
CA ALA A 6 52.48 -31.69 42.38
C ALA A 6 51.71 -32.18 41.13
N MET A 7 51.61 -31.28 40.15
CA MET A 7 51.05 -31.42 38.80
C MET A 7 51.80 -32.47 37.95
N GLU A 8 51.11 -33.13 37.03
CA GLU A 8 51.50 -33.10 35.60
C GLU A 8 50.34 -33.49 34.67
N LYS A 9 50.35 -32.86 33.49
CA LYS A 9 49.35 -32.93 32.42
C LYS A 9 49.44 -34.24 31.65
N THR A 10 48.31 -34.74 31.15
CA THR A 10 48.23 -35.31 29.79
C THR A 10 46.79 -35.19 29.27
N LYS A 11 46.67 -34.54 28.11
CA LYS A 11 45.45 -34.44 27.31
C LYS A 11 45.28 -35.75 26.57
N GLU A 12 44.09 -36.35 26.63
CA GLU A 12 43.62 -37.21 25.55
C GLU A 12 42.11 -37.08 25.38
N GLN A 13 41.72 -36.87 24.13
CA GLN A 13 40.37 -36.56 23.67
C GLN A 13 39.44 -37.77 23.86
N ILE A 14 38.36 -37.57 24.60
CA ILE A 14 37.22 -38.49 24.62
C ILE A 14 36.11 -37.84 23.80
N ALA A 15 35.81 -38.41 22.63
CA ALA A 15 34.61 -38.11 21.88
C ALA A 15 33.44 -38.91 22.49
N PRO A 16 32.36 -38.26 22.97
CA PRO A 16 31.17 -39.00 23.40
C PRO A 16 30.29 -39.32 22.19
N GLN A 17 30.02 -40.62 22.02
CA GLN A 17 29.00 -41.15 21.12
C GLN A 17 27.63 -40.61 21.54
N CYS A 18 26.97 -39.88 20.64
CA CYS A 18 25.63 -39.34 20.86
C CYS A 18 24.60 -40.45 20.64
N VAL A 19 23.91 -40.81 21.72
CA VAL A 19 22.74 -41.68 21.76
C VAL A 19 21.59 -41.00 21.00
N THR A 20 21.18 -41.56 19.87
CA THR A 20 19.97 -41.13 19.15
C THR A 20 18.74 -41.65 19.88
N THR A 21 18.14 -40.83 20.75
CA THR A 21 16.77 -41.05 21.21
C THR A 21 15.79 -40.58 20.13
N ARG A 22 15.00 -41.54 19.63
CA ARG A 22 13.92 -41.33 18.65
C ARG A 22 12.75 -40.67 19.40
N ASN A 23 12.71 -39.35 19.46
CA ASN A 23 11.56 -38.61 19.98
C ASN A 23 10.55 -38.41 18.85
N GLU A 24 9.47 -39.19 18.88
CA GLU A 24 8.29 -38.94 18.06
C GLU A 24 7.58 -37.67 18.56
N LEU A 25 7.64 -36.60 17.77
CA LEU A 25 6.88 -35.38 18.00
C LEU A 25 5.40 -35.66 17.68
N ARG A 26 4.62 -35.99 18.72
CA ARG A 26 3.16 -35.86 18.69
C ARG A 26 2.79 -34.39 18.56
N LEU A 27 2.34 -33.99 17.38
CA LEU A 27 1.73 -32.68 17.12
C LEU A 27 0.40 -32.58 17.88
N THR A 28 0.38 -31.79 18.96
CA THR A 28 -0.84 -31.37 19.64
C THR A 28 -1.43 -30.13 18.95
N ARG A 29 -2.76 -29.97 19.05
CA ARG A 29 -3.64 -29.05 18.30
C ARG A 29 -3.43 -27.55 18.54
N SER A 30 -2.32 -27.14 19.16
CA SER A 30 -2.06 -25.78 19.63
C SER A 30 -0.65 -25.32 19.26
N SER A 31 -0.25 -25.58 18.01
CA SER A 31 1.09 -25.28 17.51
C SER A 31 1.01 -24.19 16.42
N PRO A 32 1.76 -23.09 16.52
CA PRO A 32 1.72 -21.97 15.57
C PRO A 32 2.16 -22.36 14.15
N TYR A 33 2.71 -23.57 13.97
CA TYR A 33 3.10 -24.13 12.68
C TYR A 33 1.92 -24.67 11.85
N LEU A 34 0.72 -24.82 12.44
CA LEU A 34 -0.48 -25.21 11.67
C LEU A 34 -0.99 -24.06 10.78
N CYS A 35 -0.71 -22.81 11.14
CA CYS A 35 -1.08 -21.62 10.36
C CYS A 35 -0.22 -21.49 9.09
N LEU A 36 1.05 -21.94 9.14
CA LEU A 36 1.91 -22.05 7.95
C LEU A 36 1.42 -23.12 6.97
N LEU A 37 0.80 -24.21 7.44
CA LEU A 37 0.32 -25.28 6.56
C LEU A 37 -0.96 -24.92 5.79
N LEU A 38 -1.80 -24.03 6.33
CA LEU A 38 -2.96 -23.50 5.59
C LEU A 38 -2.57 -22.45 4.53
N LEU A 39 -1.39 -21.83 4.66
CA LEU A 39 -0.81 -20.98 3.61
C LEU A 39 -0.13 -21.78 2.48
N PHE A 40 0.18 -23.06 2.69
CA PHE A 40 0.76 -23.91 1.64
C PHE A 40 -0.27 -24.58 0.72
N SER A 41 -1.54 -24.70 1.11
CA SER A 41 -2.58 -25.30 0.26
C SER A 41 -3.07 -24.43 -0.90
N ALA A 42 -2.79 -23.12 -0.89
CA ALA A 42 -3.08 -22.22 -2.01
C ALA A 42 -1.92 -22.12 -3.03
N LEU A 43 -0.78 -22.79 -2.77
CA LEU A 43 0.44 -22.68 -3.59
C LEU A 43 0.52 -23.66 -4.78
N ALA A 44 -0.52 -24.47 -5.03
CA ALA A 44 -0.41 -25.60 -5.98
C ALA A 44 -1.15 -25.43 -7.32
N ALA A 45 -1.80 -24.29 -7.61
CA ALA A 45 -2.66 -24.18 -8.81
C ALA A 45 -2.39 -23.00 -9.76
N VAL A 46 -1.27 -22.27 -9.63
CA VAL A 46 -0.90 -21.23 -10.61
C VAL A 46 0.38 -21.63 -11.31
N GLN A 47 0.25 -22.12 -12.55
CA GLN A 47 1.40 -22.38 -13.41
C GLN A 47 2.14 -21.08 -13.74
N PRO A 48 3.48 -21.09 -13.85
CA PRO A 48 4.26 -19.90 -14.19
C PRO A 48 4.04 -19.51 -15.67
N PHE A 49 3.48 -18.34 -15.90
CA PHE A 49 3.35 -17.72 -17.23
C PHE A 49 4.67 -17.07 -17.63
N GLN A 50 5.35 -17.60 -18.65
CA GLN A 50 6.60 -17.03 -19.17
C GLN A 50 6.33 -15.86 -20.12
N SER A 51 6.81 -14.67 -19.75
CA SER A 51 6.81 -13.48 -20.61
C SER A 51 7.95 -13.58 -21.65
N LYS A 52 7.60 -13.75 -22.92
CA LYS A 52 8.55 -13.59 -24.03
C LYS A 52 8.81 -12.11 -24.27
N GLN A 53 10.07 -11.71 -24.12
CA GLN A 53 10.58 -10.39 -24.46
C GLN A 53 10.34 -10.06 -25.94
N LEU A 54 9.69 -8.93 -26.22
CA LEU A 54 9.65 -8.32 -27.54
C LEU A 54 10.84 -7.38 -27.68
N GLN A 55 11.72 -7.75 -28.60
CA GLN A 55 12.95 -7.05 -28.96
C GLN A 55 12.64 -5.70 -29.60
N THR A 56 13.34 -4.68 -29.11
CA THR A 56 13.50 -3.36 -29.69
C THR A 56 14.06 -3.45 -31.11
N ARG A 57 13.35 -2.85 -32.08
CA ARG A 57 13.90 -2.59 -33.41
C ARG A 57 14.23 -1.11 -33.55
N GLN A 58 15.53 -0.82 -33.48
CA GLN A 58 16.12 0.44 -33.93
C GLN A 58 15.83 0.64 -35.42
N ASN A 59 15.57 1.88 -35.83
CA ASN A 59 15.95 2.36 -37.14
C ASN A 59 16.39 3.83 -37.04
N SER A 60 17.67 4.02 -37.30
CA SER A 60 18.34 5.27 -37.59
C SER A 60 17.93 5.80 -38.96
N ASN A 61 17.82 7.12 -39.13
CA ASN A 61 18.75 7.92 -39.95
C ASN A 61 18.23 9.33 -40.32
N ILE A 62 19.10 10.33 -40.05
CA ILE A 62 19.47 11.49 -40.90
C ILE A 62 18.38 12.58 -41.06
N SER A 63 18.54 13.88 -40.77
CA SER A 63 19.69 14.80 -40.62
C SER A 63 19.20 16.16 -40.05
N ASN A 64 20.07 16.86 -39.33
CA ASN A 64 20.03 18.31 -38.99
C ASN A 64 20.91 19.04 -40.06
N PRO A 65 20.97 20.40 -40.25
CA PRO A 65 20.70 21.45 -39.26
C PRO A 65 20.06 22.75 -39.77
N GLN A 66 19.42 23.52 -38.87
CA GLN A 66 19.52 24.99 -38.90
C GLN A 66 19.15 25.63 -37.57
N ALA A 67 20.18 26.00 -36.81
CA ALA A 67 20.10 26.88 -35.66
C ALA A 67 19.93 28.33 -36.15
N LYS A 68 18.84 29.00 -35.74
CA LYS A 68 18.75 30.47 -35.76
C LYS A 68 18.35 30.98 -34.38
N LYS A 69 19.33 31.65 -33.77
CA LYS A 69 19.24 32.43 -32.54
C LYS A 69 18.08 33.42 -32.61
N ASN A 70 17.20 33.43 -31.61
CA ASN A 70 16.38 34.59 -31.28
C ASN A 70 16.28 34.74 -29.76
N ARG A 71 17.24 35.47 -29.19
CA ARG A 71 17.12 36.11 -27.88
C ARG A 71 16.03 37.17 -27.99
N ARG A 72 14.84 36.93 -27.45
CA ARG A 72 13.83 37.97 -27.24
C ARG A 72 13.44 38.03 -25.76
N ARG A 73 13.85 39.16 -25.19
CA ARG A 73 13.49 39.83 -23.92
C ARG A 73 12.42 39.13 -23.06
N TYR A 74 12.85 38.75 -21.87
CA TYR A 74 12.01 38.55 -20.69
C TYR A 74 11.31 39.87 -20.36
N SER A 75 9.99 39.92 -20.55
CA SER A 75 9.16 41.08 -20.20
C SER A 75 7.69 40.65 -20.14
N ARG A 76 7.10 40.89 -18.97
CA ARG A 76 5.66 40.89 -18.62
C ARG A 76 5.03 39.52 -18.33
N SER A 77 5.01 39.08 -17.08
CA SER A 77 4.08 39.48 -15.99
C SER A 77 2.70 38.82 -16.08
N ASN A 78 2.48 37.82 -15.21
CA ASN A 78 1.23 37.38 -14.60
C ASN A 78 -0.04 37.50 -15.45
N LYS A 79 -0.27 36.54 -16.35
CA LYS A 79 -1.56 36.35 -17.00
C LYS A 79 -2.00 34.90 -17.19
N LEU A 80 -1.49 33.98 -16.34
CA LEU A 80 -1.90 32.57 -16.32
C LEU A 80 -2.96 32.26 -15.24
N TYR A 81 -3.28 33.22 -14.37
CA TYR A 81 -4.40 33.14 -13.43
C TYR A 81 -5.51 34.10 -13.86
N SER A 82 -5.94 34.01 -15.13
CA SER A 82 -7.25 34.55 -15.47
C SER A 82 -8.28 33.73 -14.72
N ARG A 83 -9.06 34.41 -13.88
CA ARG A 83 -10.21 33.95 -13.12
C ARG A 83 -11.19 33.17 -14.02
N SER A 84 -10.86 31.92 -14.33
CA SER A 84 -11.84 30.95 -14.79
C SER A 84 -12.82 30.81 -13.64
N SER A 85 -14.12 30.85 -13.94
CA SER A 85 -15.19 30.66 -12.98
C SER A 85 -14.80 29.58 -11.96
N ALA A 86 -14.55 30.01 -10.72
CA ALA A 86 -13.97 29.21 -9.65
C ALA A 86 -14.80 27.96 -9.26
N GLY A 87 -15.92 27.70 -9.94
CA GLY A 87 -16.86 26.64 -9.65
C GLY A 87 -16.58 25.28 -10.32
N ASP A 88 -15.53 25.14 -11.14
CA ASP A 88 -15.30 23.89 -11.91
C ASP A 88 -13.97 23.18 -11.60
N LEU A 89 -13.13 23.79 -10.76
CA LEU A 89 -11.87 23.18 -10.32
C LEU A 89 -12.06 22.60 -8.92
N ASP A 90 -11.75 21.31 -8.82
CA ASP A 90 -11.74 20.55 -7.57
C ASP A 90 -11.04 21.33 -6.43
N PRO A 91 -11.72 21.62 -5.31
CA PRO A 91 -11.18 22.45 -4.24
C PRO A 91 -9.87 21.90 -3.67
N LEU A 92 -9.68 20.57 -3.72
CA LEU A 92 -8.43 19.94 -3.26
C LEU A 92 -7.23 20.25 -4.15
N LEU A 93 -7.45 20.47 -5.44
CA LEU A 93 -6.38 20.88 -6.35
C LEU A 93 -5.99 22.34 -6.13
N ARG A 94 -6.85 23.13 -5.47
CA ARG A 94 -6.59 24.53 -5.13
C ARG A 94 -5.96 24.73 -3.75
N LEU A 95 -5.99 23.72 -2.88
CA LEU A 95 -5.46 23.79 -1.51
C LEU A 95 -4.06 24.43 -1.43
N PRO A 96 -3.04 24.01 -2.20
CA PRO A 96 -1.71 24.62 -2.11
C PRO A 96 -1.70 26.12 -2.45
N LEU A 97 -2.55 26.54 -3.38
CA LEU A 97 -2.68 27.95 -3.75
C LEU A 97 -3.38 28.76 -2.66
N MET A 98 -4.42 28.20 -2.05
CA MET A 98 -5.16 28.82 -0.96
C MET A 98 -4.29 28.95 0.30
N GLU A 99 -3.51 27.92 0.64
CA GLU A 99 -2.57 27.96 1.76
C GLU A 99 -1.45 28.99 1.54
N SER A 100 -0.93 29.08 0.30
CA SER A 100 0.03 30.11 -0.08
C SER A 100 -0.58 31.53 0.03
N GLU A 101 -1.82 31.72 -0.43
CA GLU A 101 -2.52 33.01 -0.36
C GLU A 101 -2.78 33.42 1.11
N LEU A 102 -3.20 32.47 1.95
CA LEU A 102 -3.40 32.68 3.38
C LEU A 102 -2.10 33.11 4.09
N SER A 103 -0.96 32.56 3.67
CA SER A 103 0.34 32.92 4.25
C SER A 103 0.80 34.36 3.94
N THR A 104 0.27 34.96 2.87
CA THR A 104 0.73 36.26 2.35
C THR A 104 -0.28 37.39 2.51
N THR A 105 -1.57 37.06 2.66
CA THR A 105 -2.65 38.03 2.83
C THR A 105 -2.59 38.68 4.22
N LEU A 106 -2.72 40.01 4.24
CA LEU A 106 -2.81 40.84 5.45
C LEU A 106 -4.25 41.30 5.78
N ASP A 107 -5.19 41.09 4.86
CA ASP A 107 -6.60 41.43 5.05
C ASP A 107 -7.32 40.37 5.90
N ASP A 108 -7.80 40.76 7.08
CA ASP A 108 -8.37 39.82 8.05
C ASP A 108 -9.63 39.11 7.55
N ASP A 109 -10.52 39.82 6.86
CA ASP A 109 -11.74 39.25 6.29
C ASP A 109 -11.39 38.17 5.24
N ARG A 110 -10.44 38.46 4.35
CA ARG A 110 -9.95 37.48 3.36
C ARG A 110 -9.24 36.29 4.00
N ARG A 111 -8.50 36.49 5.09
CA ARG A 111 -7.86 35.38 5.83
C ARG A 111 -8.91 34.44 6.42
N ILE A 112 -9.98 34.97 7.00
CA ILE A 112 -11.08 34.16 7.55
C ILE A 112 -11.76 33.35 6.45
N GLU A 113 -12.05 33.97 5.30
CA GLU A 113 -12.64 33.28 4.16
C GLU A 113 -11.75 32.14 3.65
N LEU A 114 -10.46 32.41 3.42
CA LEU A 114 -9.50 31.41 2.97
C LEU A 114 -9.36 30.24 3.95
N GLN A 115 -9.32 30.53 5.25
CA GLN A 115 -9.23 29.49 6.28
C GLN A 115 -10.44 28.57 6.23
N ASN A 116 -11.65 29.13 6.14
CA ASN A 116 -12.88 28.34 6.02
C ASN A 116 -12.87 27.48 4.76
N ASP A 117 -12.45 28.02 3.62
CA ASP A 117 -12.38 27.26 2.36
C ASP A 117 -11.34 26.13 2.44
N ILE A 118 -10.18 26.37 3.06
CA ILE A 118 -9.14 25.38 3.29
C ILE A 118 -9.66 24.24 4.18
N ASP A 119 -10.33 24.60 5.28
CA ASP A 119 -10.86 23.63 6.23
C ASP A 119 -11.97 22.79 5.60
N ASN A 120 -12.90 23.43 4.89
CA ASN A 120 -13.94 22.74 4.12
C ASN A 120 -13.35 21.77 3.09
N ALA A 121 -12.30 22.19 2.38
CA ALA A 121 -11.61 21.33 1.42
C ALA A 121 -10.96 20.13 2.14
N LYS A 122 -10.19 20.35 3.21
CA LYS A 122 -9.55 19.28 4.00
C LYS A 122 -10.57 18.29 4.56
N THR A 123 -11.67 18.78 5.13
CA THR A 123 -12.77 17.94 5.62
C THR A 123 -13.41 17.12 4.50
N ALA A 124 -13.65 17.72 3.32
CA ALA A 124 -14.17 17.01 2.16
C ALA A 124 -13.20 15.93 1.64
N ALA A 125 -11.88 16.17 1.70
CA ALA A 125 -10.88 15.15 1.39
C ALA A 125 -11.02 13.96 2.32
N GLU A 126 -11.03 14.20 3.63
CA GLU A 126 -11.06 13.15 4.64
C GLU A 126 -12.29 12.26 4.50
N PHE A 127 -13.47 12.86 4.37
CA PHE A 127 -14.70 12.10 4.12
C PHE A 127 -14.63 11.31 2.81
N GLY A 128 -14.05 11.89 1.76
CA GLY A 128 -13.87 11.22 0.48
C GLY A 128 -12.97 9.98 0.57
N VAL A 129 -11.86 10.08 1.31
CA VAL A 129 -10.92 8.96 1.55
C VAL A 129 -11.58 7.88 2.39
N ARG A 130 -12.23 8.25 3.50
CA ARG A 130 -12.97 7.29 4.35
C ARG A 130 -14.05 6.55 3.57
N ARG A 131 -14.75 7.25 2.67
CA ARG A 131 -15.78 6.64 1.82
C ARG A 131 -15.20 5.57 0.89
N VAL A 132 -14.10 5.85 0.17
CA VAL A 132 -13.49 4.85 -0.73
C VAL A 132 -12.86 3.69 0.07
N GLN A 133 -12.36 3.95 1.28
CA GLN A 133 -11.87 2.90 2.17
C GLN A 133 -13.01 1.96 2.61
N VAL A 134 -14.14 2.52 3.06
CA VAL A 134 -15.34 1.72 3.40
C VAL A 134 -15.80 0.93 2.18
N GLN A 135 -15.87 1.57 1.01
CA GLN A 135 -16.23 0.89 -0.24
C GLN A 135 -15.31 -0.30 -0.55
N PHE A 136 -14.00 -0.17 -0.33
CA PHE A 136 -13.05 -1.28 -0.52
C PHE A 136 -13.37 -2.49 0.37
N TYR A 137 -13.49 -2.28 1.68
CA TYR A 137 -13.75 -3.38 2.62
C TYR A 137 -15.17 -3.94 2.51
N ASP A 138 -16.15 -3.11 2.16
CA ASP A 138 -17.52 -3.57 1.88
C ASP A 138 -17.56 -4.40 0.60
N SER A 139 -16.84 -3.99 -0.45
CA SER A 139 -16.75 -4.77 -1.71
C SER A 139 -16.10 -6.12 -1.44
N PHE A 140 -15.06 -6.15 -0.59
CA PHE A 140 -14.40 -7.38 -0.19
C PHE A 140 -15.34 -8.28 0.63
N THR A 141 -15.99 -7.73 1.66
CA THR A 141 -16.89 -8.47 2.56
C THR A 141 -18.07 -9.09 1.81
N ASN A 142 -18.62 -8.38 0.82
CA ASN A 142 -19.76 -8.82 0.04
C ASN A 142 -19.38 -9.61 -1.23
N ALA A 143 -18.08 -9.86 -1.46
CA ALA A 143 -17.57 -10.47 -2.69
C ALA A 143 -18.08 -9.77 -3.98
N ASP A 144 -18.25 -8.45 -3.93
CA ASP A 144 -18.77 -7.66 -5.04
C ASP A 144 -17.62 -7.17 -5.94
N LEU A 145 -17.38 -7.91 -7.02
CA LEU A 145 -16.34 -7.59 -7.99
C LEU A 145 -16.60 -6.29 -8.75
N ASN A 146 -17.87 -5.91 -8.96
CA ASN A 146 -18.21 -4.66 -9.64
C ASN A 146 -17.87 -3.46 -8.74
N ALA A 147 -18.29 -3.52 -7.47
CA ALA A 147 -17.94 -2.49 -6.50
C ALA A 147 -16.42 -2.41 -6.26
N MET A 148 -15.74 -3.57 -6.25
CA MET A 148 -14.28 -3.62 -6.19
C MET A 148 -13.64 -2.93 -7.40
N THR A 149 -14.15 -3.17 -8.61
CA THR A 149 -13.68 -2.52 -9.85
C THR A 149 -13.74 -1.00 -9.78
N ASP A 150 -14.78 -0.47 -9.14
CA ASP A 150 -14.99 0.96 -8.95
C ASP A 150 -14.05 1.58 -7.90
N VAL A 151 -13.47 0.80 -6.99
CA VAL A 151 -12.50 1.31 -6.01
C VAL A 151 -11.17 1.65 -6.69
N TRP A 152 -10.71 0.82 -7.63
CA TRP A 152 -9.39 0.95 -8.25
C TRP A 152 -9.32 2.07 -9.30
N ALA A 153 -8.20 2.81 -9.29
CA ALA A 153 -7.92 3.89 -10.22
C ALA A 153 -7.84 3.41 -11.69
N ASN A 154 -8.23 4.26 -12.63
CA ASN A 154 -8.08 4.00 -14.06
C ASN A 154 -6.97 4.85 -14.70
N GLN A 155 -6.73 6.05 -14.17
CA GLN A 155 -5.80 7.02 -14.77
C GLN A 155 -4.40 6.99 -14.15
N TYR A 156 -4.23 6.25 -13.06
CA TYR A 156 -2.96 6.13 -12.35
C TYR A 156 -2.44 4.70 -12.35
N PRO A 157 -1.10 4.50 -12.29
CA PRO A 157 -0.53 3.18 -12.05
C PRO A 157 -1.10 2.57 -10.77
N VAL A 158 -1.41 1.28 -10.83
CA VAL A 158 -1.96 0.51 -9.71
C VAL A 158 -0.97 -0.56 -9.25
N LYS A 159 -1.02 -0.91 -7.96
CA LYS A 159 -0.24 -2.01 -7.38
C LYS A 159 -1.05 -2.72 -6.29
N CYS A 160 -1.07 -4.05 -6.31
CA CYS A 160 -1.60 -4.86 -5.23
C CYS A 160 -0.55 -5.85 -4.74
N VAL A 161 -0.41 -6.00 -3.42
CA VAL A 161 0.42 -7.02 -2.80
C VAL A 161 -0.45 -7.73 -1.77
N HIS A 162 -0.94 -8.91 -2.15
CA HIS A 162 -1.65 -9.79 -1.23
C HIS A 162 -0.68 -10.39 -0.21
N PRO A 163 -1.15 -10.77 0.99
CA PRO A 163 -0.29 -11.33 2.04
C PRO A 163 0.58 -12.49 1.54
N GLY A 164 1.91 -12.32 1.61
CA GLY A 164 2.88 -13.34 1.22
C GLY A 164 3.09 -13.53 -0.29
N MET A 165 2.46 -12.71 -1.13
CA MET A 165 2.52 -12.83 -2.60
C MET A 165 3.40 -11.75 -3.23
N GLU A 166 3.81 -11.94 -4.49
CA GLU A 166 4.49 -10.91 -5.27
C GLU A 166 3.53 -9.77 -5.68
N SER A 167 4.09 -8.64 -6.10
CA SER A 167 3.28 -7.49 -6.51
C SER A 167 2.63 -7.68 -7.87
N ILE A 168 1.34 -7.38 -7.96
CA ILE A 168 0.57 -7.26 -9.21
C ILE A 168 0.50 -5.77 -9.57
N ASN A 169 0.80 -5.40 -10.81
CA ASN A 169 0.92 -3.99 -11.25
C ASN A 169 -0.05 -3.62 -12.39
N ASP A 170 -1.07 -4.44 -12.61
CA ASP A 170 -2.05 -4.28 -13.69
C ASP A 170 -3.47 -4.42 -13.11
N LYS A 171 -4.38 -3.51 -13.47
CA LYS A 171 -5.72 -3.45 -12.87
C LYS A 171 -6.52 -4.72 -13.14
N ASP A 172 -6.49 -5.24 -14.36
CA ASP A 172 -7.27 -6.42 -14.74
C ASP A 172 -6.77 -7.66 -14.00
N LEU A 173 -5.44 -7.79 -13.85
CA LEU A 173 -4.84 -8.85 -13.04
C LEU A 173 -5.15 -8.71 -11.54
N ILE A 174 -5.20 -7.48 -11.02
CA ILE A 174 -5.62 -7.22 -9.63
C ILE A 174 -7.07 -7.67 -9.44
N LEU A 175 -7.98 -7.26 -10.32
CA LEU A 175 -9.40 -7.65 -10.21
C LEU A 175 -9.58 -9.16 -10.35
N LYS A 176 -8.86 -9.80 -11.26
CA LYS A 176 -8.84 -11.26 -11.38
C LYS A 176 -8.35 -11.95 -10.11
N SER A 177 -7.38 -11.37 -9.40
CA SER A 177 -6.92 -11.92 -8.12
C SER A 177 -7.99 -11.80 -7.02
N PHE A 178 -8.76 -10.72 -6.99
CA PHE A 178 -9.90 -10.61 -6.07
C PHE A 178 -11.03 -11.55 -6.44
N GLU A 179 -11.35 -11.70 -7.73
CA GLU A 179 -12.32 -12.69 -8.22
C GLU A 179 -11.96 -14.11 -7.74
N GLN A 180 -10.68 -14.51 -7.89
CA GLN A 180 -10.20 -15.80 -7.39
C GLN A 180 -10.29 -15.94 -5.89
N ILE A 181 -10.03 -14.87 -5.13
CA ILE A 181 -10.21 -14.86 -3.66
C ILE A 181 -11.68 -15.06 -3.32
N PHE A 182 -12.57 -14.33 -3.99
CA PHE A 182 -14.03 -14.36 -3.80
C PHE A 182 -14.63 -15.73 -4.13
N GLU A 183 -14.15 -16.41 -5.17
CA GLU A 183 -14.57 -17.77 -5.52
C GLU A 183 -14.15 -18.82 -4.47
N GLN A 184 -13.03 -18.60 -3.78
CA GLN A 184 -12.47 -19.56 -2.82
C GLN A 184 -13.08 -19.47 -1.42
N GLY A 185 -13.47 -18.27 -0.99
CA GLY A 185 -14.15 -18.10 0.29
C GLY A 185 -15.64 -18.33 0.15
N GLY A 186 -16.14 -19.40 0.78
CA GLY A 186 -17.58 -19.61 0.91
C GLY A 186 -18.27 -18.55 1.77
N ASP A 187 -19.56 -18.73 2.02
CA ASP A 187 -20.41 -17.81 2.77
C ASP A 187 -19.79 -17.42 4.13
N GLY A 188 -19.34 -16.17 4.27
CA GLY A 188 -18.88 -15.57 5.53
C GLY A 188 -17.36 -15.47 5.77
N GLN A 189 -16.50 -15.83 4.80
CA GLN A 189 -15.03 -15.79 4.99
C GLN A 189 -14.35 -14.43 4.70
N PHE A 190 -15.08 -13.40 4.27
CA PHE A 190 -14.48 -12.14 3.82
C PHE A 190 -14.73 -10.93 4.73
N SER A 191 -15.26 -11.12 5.94
CA SER A 191 -15.42 -10.00 6.88
C SER A 191 -14.05 -9.56 7.41
N ILE A 192 -13.38 -8.70 6.66
CA ILE A 192 -12.17 -7.99 7.09
C ILE A 192 -12.61 -6.66 7.68
N GLN A 193 -12.33 -6.48 8.96
CA GLN A 193 -12.64 -5.24 9.66
C GLN A 193 -11.34 -4.45 9.87
N PRO A 194 -11.19 -3.27 9.24
CA PRO A 194 -10.03 -2.43 9.49
C PRO A 194 -10.14 -1.78 10.88
N SER A 195 -9.08 -1.91 11.68
CA SER A 195 -8.92 -1.23 12.97
C SER A 195 -7.64 -0.38 12.95
N GLN A 196 -7.49 0.52 13.94
CA GLN A 196 -6.33 1.42 14.05
C GLN A 196 -6.06 2.23 12.77
N VAL A 197 -7.13 2.68 12.11
CA VAL A 197 -7.04 3.44 10.87
C VAL A 197 -6.36 4.78 11.11
N GLN A 198 -5.26 5.02 10.39
CA GLN A 198 -4.57 6.31 10.30
C GLN A 198 -4.61 6.78 8.85
N ILE A 199 -4.96 8.05 8.63
CA ILE A 199 -5.07 8.65 7.30
C ILE A 199 -4.23 9.92 7.29
N ASP A 200 -3.29 10.00 6.36
CA ASP A 200 -2.51 11.19 6.03
C ASP A 200 -2.86 11.65 4.62
N ILE A 201 -3.21 12.93 4.45
CA ILE A 201 -3.66 13.48 3.16
C ILE A 201 -2.74 14.62 2.75
N SER A 202 -2.14 14.49 1.57
CA SER A 202 -1.30 15.50 0.96
C SER A 202 -1.78 15.81 -0.46
N GLY A 203 -2.51 16.92 -0.58
CA GLY A 203 -3.12 17.37 -1.83
C GLY A 203 -4.06 16.33 -2.42
N ALA A 204 -3.71 15.78 -3.58
CA ALA A 204 -4.49 14.78 -4.32
C ALA A 204 -4.11 13.32 -3.99
N THR A 205 -3.31 13.09 -2.95
CA THR A 205 -2.87 11.76 -2.51
C THR A 205 -3.22 11.57 -1.04
N ALA A 206 -3.67 10.37 -0.69
CA ALA A 206 -3.89 9.97 0.70
C ALA A 206 -3.20 8.63 0.96
N ILE A 207 -2.53 8.53 2.10
CA ILE A 207 -1.90 7.31 2.60
C ILE A 207 -2.68 6.88 3.82
N CYS A 208 -3.13 5.63 3.82
CA CYS A 208 -3.90 5.06 4.90
C CYS A 208 -3.25 3.77 5.39
N SER A 209 -2.94 3.71 6.68
CA SER A 209 -2.55 2.46 7.34
C SER A 209 -3.66 1.96 8.25
N CYS A 210 -3.78 0.66 8.39
CA CYS A 210 -4.71 0.03 9.33
C CYS A 210 -4.29 -1.42 9.61
N VAL A 211 -4.81 -1.96 10.71
CA VAL A 211 -4.74 -3.38 11.02
C VAL A 211 -5.99 -4.05 10.48
N GLU A 212 -5.82 -5.11 9.70
CA GLU A 212 -6.91 -5.93 9.19
C GLU A 212 -7.05 -7.20 10.03
N GLU A 213 -8.23 -7.41 10.60
CA GLU A 213 -8.55 -8.63 11.33
C GLU A 213 -9.26 -9.62 10.40
N THR A 214 -8.65 -10.81 10.25
CA THR A 214 -9.21 -11.88 9.42
C THR A 214 -10.16 -12.78 10.24
N PRO A 215 -11.15 -13.44 9.61
CA PRO A 215 -12.09 -14.33 10.32
C PRO A 215 -11.45 -15.51 11.08
N GLY A 216 -10.17 -15.82 10.84
CA GLY A 216 -9.39 -16.82 11.58
C GLY A 216 -8.60 -16.28 12.78
N GLY A 217 -8.76 -15.00 13.13
CA GLY A 217 -7.98 -14.33 14.18
C GLY A 217 -6.55 -13.94 13.76
N GLY A 218 -6.21 -14.13 12.48
CA GLY A 218 -4.98 -13.58 11.90
C GLY A 218 -5.08 -12.06 11.76
N MET A 219 -3.94 -11.40 11.86
CA MET A 219 -3.81 -9.95 11.67
C MET A 219 -2.90 -9.64 10.51
N LEU A 220 -3.27 -8.63 9.75
CA LEU A 220 -2.44 -8.05 8.71
C LEU A 220 -2.21 -6.56 9.01
N GLU A 221 -1.03 -6.07 8.69
CA GLU A 221 -0.77 -4.64 8.55
C GLU A 221 -1.02 -4.26 7.10
N ALA A 222 -1.93 -3.33 6.88
CA ALA A 222 -2.32 -2.88 5.55
C ALA A 222 -1.90 -1.43 5.31
N LEU A 223 -1.39 -1.18 4.10
CA LEU A 223 -1.09 0.14 3.57
C LEU A 223 -1.88 0.35 2.29
N ASN A 224 -2.76 1.33 2.29
CA ASN A 224 -3.60 1.71 1.18
C ASN A 224 -3.23 3.13 0.72
N ILE A 225 -3.00 3.32 -0.59
CA ILE A 225 -2.76 4.64 -1.16
C ILE A 225 -3.90 4.99 -2.12
N TYR A 226 -4.50 6.14 -1.90
CA TYR A 226 -5.57 6.67 -2.74
C TYR A 226 -5.09 7.92 -3.47
N LYS A 227 -5.56 8.10 -4.70
CA LYS A 227 -5.36 9.32 -5.47
C LYS A 227 -6.69 9.89 -5.94
N ARG A 228 -6.73 11.21 -6.05
CA ARG A 228 -7.87 11.93 -6.62
C ARG A 228 -7.86 11.78 -8.14
N GLU A 229 -8.92 11.21 -8.68
CA GLU A 229 -9.16 10.96 -10.10
C GLU A 229 -10.55 11.49 -10.45
N SER A 230 -10.62 12.51 -11.33
CA SER A 230 -11.88 13.07 -11.83
C SER A 230 -12.90 13.41 -10.73
N GLY A 231 -12.44 14.01 -9.62
CA GLY A 231 -13.27 14.39 -8.47
C GLY A 231 -13.60 13.27 -7.47
N ALA A 232 -13.18 12.03 -7.74
CA ALA A 232 -13.34 10.89 -6.83
C ALA A 232 -11.99 10.44 -6.27
N TRP A 233 -11.99 9.84 -5.08
CA TRP A 233 -10.82 9.13 -4.58
C TRP A 233 -10.84 7.71 -5.12
N LYS A 234 -9.69 7.23 -5.59
CA LYS A 234 -9.50 5.89 -6.16
C LYS A 234 -8.25 5.26 -5.58
N MET A 235 -8.30 3.95 -5.33
CA MET A 235 -7.17 3.18 -4.84
C MET A 235 -6.12 3.01 -5.93
N THR A 236 -4.86 3.23 -5.56
CA THR A 236 -3.67 3.03 -6.42
C THR A 236 -2.72 2.01 -5.84
N LEU A 237 -2.76 1.80 -4.52
CA LEU A 237 -1.99 0.75 -3.87
C LEU A 237 -2.83 0.10 -2.78
N HIS A 238 -2.82 -1.23 -2.74
CA HIS A 238 -3.15 -2.03 -1.57
C HIS A 238 -1.98 -2.97 -1.29
N MET A 239 -1.49 -2.99 -0.06
CA MET A 239 -0.48 -3.93 0.40
C MET A 239 -0.89 -4.42 1.78
N ALA A 240 -1.01 -5.72 1.96
CA ALA A 240 -1.26 -6.33 3.25
C ALA A 240 -0.13 -7.31 3.60
N SER A 241 0.34 -7.27 4.84
CA SER A 241 1.43 -8.12 5.34
C SER A 241 1.04 -8.83 6.63
N PRO A 242 1.30 -10.14 6.80
CA PRO A 242 1.04 -10.84 8.05
C PRO A 242 1.80 -10.27 9.24
N VAL A 243 1.13 -10.15 10.38
CA VAL A 243 1.76 -9.83 11.67
C VAL A 243 2.17 -11.12 12.36
N LEU A 244 3.48 -11.42 12.39
CA LEU A 244 4.01 -12.65 13.00
C LEU A 244 4.29 -12.51 14.50
N ALA A 245 4.55 -11.28 14.97
CA ALA A 245 4.77 -10.97 16.38
C ALA A 245 4.33 -9.55 16.65
N ARG A 246 3.61 -9.33 17.77
CA ARG A 246 3.35 -7.98 18.27
C ARG A 246 4.47 -7.57 19.21
N LEU A 247 5.03 -6.38 18.97
CA LEU A 247 5.90 -5.75 19.95
C LEU A 247 5.03 -5.18 21.07
N SER A 248 5.24 -5.62 22.30
CA SER A 248 4.61 -4.98 23.46
C SER A 248 5.19 -3.57 23.63
N PRO A 249 4.37 -2.53 23.87
CA PRO A 249 4.89 -1.23 24.25
C PRO A 249 5.70 -1.40 25.54
N MET A 250 6.95 -0.90 25.56
CA MET A 250 7.73 -0.76 26.79
C MET A 250 7.15 0.32 27.70
#